data_AF-A0A078LNJ5-F1
#
_entry.id   AF-A0A078LNJ5-F1
#
_cell.length_a   1.000
_cell.length_b   1.000
_cell.length_c   1.000
_cell.angle_alpha   90.00
_cell.angle_beta   90.00
_cell.angle_gamma   90.00
#
_symmetry.space_group_name_H-M   'P 1'
#
loop_
_entity.id
_entity.type
_entity.pdbx_description
1 polymer ?
#
loop_
_entity_poly.entity_id
_entity_poly.type
_entity_poly.pdbx_seq_one_letter_code
_entity_poly.pdbx_strand_id
1 'polypeptide(L)'
;MNTYLSSLHKRLGINPLQQSEGGSDTKDIYLPYTQELANKIKTWINHLDTENHDRIFYECDLCKAFKCNKEDLAIAAENISLYSRVKNINGVKIRYYTATQPSASLQELTDVQQFIFKCLRRGYISTQKNGWCCIIPSVNLYKIFANSEEYRGTNRTSFGRNLSKMGIAKSILAGNPPYRCRSFKFKSLNEARISFANEVLNDRGYKWE
;
A
#
# COMPACT_ATOMS: atom_id res chain seq x y z
N MET A 1 -17.77 39.12 -30.88
CA MET A 1 -18.44 38.50 -29.72
C MET A 1 -17.37 38.02 -28.76
N ASN A 2 -17.06 38.84 -27.76
CA ASN A 2 -16.20 38.51 -26.62
C ASN A 2 -16.98 38.96 -25.39
N THR A 3 -17.32 38.08 -24.43
CA THR A 3 -17.56 38.40 -23.00
C THR A 3 -18.34 37.29 -22.28
N TYR A 4 -17.62 36.37 -21.65
CA TYR A 4 -18.07 35.78 -20.38
C TYR A 4 -16.92 35.72 -19.37
N LEU A 5 -15.69 35.51 -19.86
CA LEU A 5 -14.48 35.62 -19.05
C LEU A 5 -14.12 37.08 -18.70
N SER A 6 -14.34 38.04 -19.60
CA SER A 6 -14.01 39.46 -19.36
C SER A 6 -14.99 40.19 -18.43
N SER A 7 -16.20 39.67 -18.20
CA SER A 7 -17.11 40.21 -17.18
C SER A 7 -16.77 39.72 -15.77
N LEU A 8 -16.20 38.51 -15.64
CA LEU A 8 -15.71 37.96 -14.38
C LEU A 8 -14.49 38.75 -13.84
N HIS A 9 -13.56 39.13 -14.72
CA HIS A 9 -12.40 39.93 -14.31
C HIS A 9 -12.77 41.35 -13.86
N LYS A 10 -13.86 41.93 -14.41
CA LYS A 10 -14.33 43.26 -13.99
C LYS A 10 -15.07 43.27 -12.65
N ARG A 11 -15.68 42.14 -12.25
CA ARG A 11 -16.40 42.00 -10.97
C ARG A 11 -15.47 41.75 -9.77
N LEU A 12 -14.25 41.27 -10.01
CA LEU A 12 -13.30 40.94 -8.96
C LEU A 12 -12.30 42.06 -8.63
N GLY A 13 -12.34 43.21 -9.33
CA GLY A 13 -11.61 44.41 -8.93
C GLY A 13 -10.10 44.21 -8.68
N ILE A 14 -9.46 43.27 -9.37
CA ILE A 14 -8.03 43.00 -9.19
C ILE A 14 -7.25 43.89 -10.16
N ASN A 15 -6.99 45.13 -9.73
CA ASN A 15 -5.85 45.87 -10.24
C ASN A 15 -4.58 45.25 -9.62
N PRO A 16 -3.56 44.90 -10.42
CA PRO A 16 -2.31 44.39 -9.89
C PRO A 16 -1.42 45.56 -9.43
N LEU A 17 -0.82 45.40 -8.25
CA LEU A 17 0.18 46.24 -7.59
C LEU A 17 -0.29 47.58 -6.98
N GLN A 18 -0.36 47.58 -5.65
CA GLN A 18 0.49 48.44 -4.81
C GLN A 18 0.56 47.85 -3.40
N GLN A 19 1.78 47.72 -2.87
CA GLN A 19 2.06 47.39 -1.49
C GLN A 19 1.55 48.52 -0.58
N SER A 20 0.86 48.18 0.51
CA SER A 20 0.94 48.95 1.74
C SER A 20 0.65 48.07 2.95
N GLU A 21 1.30 48.43 4.04
CA GLU A 21 1.44 47.75 5.32
C GLU A 21 0.13 47.67 6.12
N GLY A 22 0.08 46.69 7.03
CA GLY A 22 -0.70 46.77 8.27
C GLY A 22 -2.15 46.33 8.20
N GLY A 23 -2.51 45.34 9.02
CA GLY A 23 -3.90 45.04 9.37
C GLY A 23 -4.19 43.55 9.37
N SER A 24 -4.32 43.00 10.59
CA SER A 24 -4.89 41.69 10.85
C SER A 24 -6.26 41.57 10.17
N ASP A 25 -6.40 40.60 9.28
CA ASP A 25 -7.61 39.79 9.14
C ASP A 25 -7.22 38.59 8.29
N THR A 26 -7.17 37.43 8.94
CA THR A 26 -7.04 36.13 8.27
C THR A 26 -8.17 36.04 7.25
N LYS A 27 -7.82 36.19 5.97
CA LYS A 27 -8.70 35.84 4.87
C LYS A 27 -9.24 34.45 5.14
N ASP A 28 -10.54 34.34 5.38
CA ASP A 28 -11.25 33.07 5.42
C ASP A 28 -11.04 32.38 4.08
N ILE A 29 -10.05 31.49 4.06
CA ILE A 29 -9.83 30.58 2.95
C ILE A 29 -11.09 29.73 2.92
N TYR A 30 -11.86 29.82 1.82
CA TYR A 30 -13.00 28.95 1.59
C TYR A 30 -12.51 27.50 1.67
N LEU A 31 -12.76 26.86 2.81
CA LEU A 31 -12.50 25.46 3.03
C LEU A 31 -13.73 24.71 2.54
N PRO A 32 -13.58 23.74 1.61
CA PRO A 32 -14.69 22.90 1.21
C PRO A 32 -15.35 22.29 2.46
N TYR A 33 -16.68 22.26 2.50
CA TYR A 33 -17.45 21.69 3.61
C TYR A 33 -16.95 20.29 4.03
N THR A 34 -16.49 19.49 3.06
CA THR A 34 -15.91 18.16 3.27
C THR A 34 -14.55 18.18 3.98
N GLN A 35 -13.76 19.26 3.87
CA GLN A 35 -12.50 19.45 4.60
C GLN A 35 -12.75 19.78 6.07
N GLU A 36 -13.75 20.61 6.36
CA GLU A 36 -14.15 20.90 7.73
C GLU A 36 -14.73 19.66 8.42
N LEU A 37 -15.56 18.89 7.69
CA LEU A 37 -16.06 17.60 8.11
C LEU A 37 -14.92 16.61 8.41
N ALA A 38 -13.92 16.52 7.52
CA ALA A 38 -12.75 15.68 7.71
C ALA A 38 -11.97 16.05 8.99
N ASN A 39 -11.76 17.35 9.25
CA ASN A 39 -11.11 17.83 10.46
C ASN A 39 -11.90 17.51 11.74
N LYS A 40 -13.24 17.62 11.70
CA LYS A 40 -14.11 17.24 12.82
C LYS A 40 -14.01 15.75 13.12
N ILE A 41 -14.09 14.90 12.09
CA ILE A 41 -13.97 13.45 12.22
C ILE A 41 -12.60 13.06 12.77
N LYS A 42 -11.51 13.65 12.25
CA LYS A 42 -10.14 13.40 12.71
C LYS A 42 -9.96 13.76 14.18
N THR A 43 -10.43 14.94 14.57
CA THR A 43 -10.36 15.38 15.97
C THR A 43 -11.14 14.44 16.87
N TRP A 44 -12.34 14.03 16.47
CA TRP A 44 -13.15 13.07 17.21
C TRP A 44 -12.45 11.70 17.37
N ILE A 45 -11.88 11.15 16.29
CA ILE A 45 -11.12 9.89 16.34
C ILE A 45 -9.94 10.00 17.31
N ASN A 46 -9.21 11.11 17.29
CA ASN A 46 -8.08 11.33 18.20
C ASN A 46 -8.51 11.46 19.66
N HIS A 47 -9.72 11.95 19.95
CA HIS A 47 -10.25 12.09 21.31
C HIS A 47 -10.76 10.76 21.90
N LEU A 48 -10.91 9.72 21.09
CA LEU A 48 -11.48 8.44 21.53
C LEU A 48 -10.48 7.54 22.29
N ASP A 49 -9.32 8.07 22.70
CA ASP A 49 -8.24 7.38 23.41
C ASP A 49 -7.86 6.03 22.75
N THR A 50 -7.02 6.11 21.72
CA THR A 50 -6.70 5.00 20.82
C THR A 50 -5.45 4.26 21.26
N GLU A 51 -5.53 3.49 22.35
CA GLU A 51 -4.57 2.41 22.61
C GLU A 51 -4.82 1.19 21.70
N ASN A 52 -5.99 1.10 21.07
CA ASN A 52 -6.34 0.04 20.12
C ASN A 52 -6.64 0.62 18.72
N HIS A 53 -5.75 0.33 17.76
CA HIS A 53 -5.82 0.80 16.37
C HIS A 53 -6.92 0.11 15.53
N ASP A 54 -7.59 -0.93 16.02
CA ASP A 54 -8.54 -1.76 15.24
C ASP A 54 -10.02 -1.37 15.38
N ARG A 55 -10.31 -0.09 15.66
CA ARG A 55 -11.71 0.35 15.81
C ARG A 55 -12.43 0.44 14.45
N ILE A 56 -13.65 -0.09 14.45
CA ILE A 56 -14.58 -0.11 13.33
C ILE A 56 -15.62 1.00 13.55
N PHE A 57 -15.80 1.86 12.54
CA PHE A 57 -16.79 2.94 12.56
C PHE A 57 -17.84 2.72 11.48
N TYR A 58 -19.09 2.44 11.84
CA TYR A 58 -20.13 2.19 10.84
C TYR A 58 -20.53 3.49 10.10
N GLU A 59 -20.73 3.39 8.78
CA GLU A 59 -21.14 4.53 7.93
C GLU A 59 -22.41 5.19 8.46
N CYS A 60 -23.40 4.40 8.89
CA CYS A 60 -24.66 4.92 9.41
C CYS A 60 -24.50 5.75 10.69
N ASP A 61 -23.55 5.38 11.55
CA ASP A 61 -23.34 6.05 12.82
C ASP A 61 -22.55 7.34 12.61
N LEU A 62 -21.55 7.32 11.72
CA LEU A 62 -20.81 8.51 11.32
C LEU A 62 -21.72 9.55 10.64
N CYS A 63 -22.54 9.14 9.67
CA CYS A 63 -23.49 10.05 9.02
C CYS A 63 -24.46 10.71 10.03
N LYS A 64 -24.93 9.94 11.04
CA LYS A 64 -25.80 10.47 12.10
C LYS A 64 -25.05 11.41 13.04
N ALA A 65 -23.85 11.02 13.49
CA ALA A 65 -23.06 11.80 14.45
C ALA A 65 -22.62 13.15 13.87
N PHE A 66 -22.17 13.16 12.61
CA PHE A 66 -21.67 14.37 11.95
C PHE A 66 -22.72 15.08 11.09
N LYS A 67 -23.96 14.57 11.05
CA LYS A 67 -25.08 15.11 10.27
C LYS A 67 -24.71 15.35 8.80
N CYS A 68 -24.08 14.35 8.18
CA CYS A 68 -23.67 14.38 6.78
C CYS A 68 -24.31 13.24 5.97
N ASN A 69 -24.35 13.40 4.64
CA ASN A 69 -24.73 12.30 3.75
C ASN A 69 -23.53 11.36 3.51
N LYS A 70 -23.75 10.29 2.74
CA LYS A 70 -22.73 9.25 2.53
C LYS A 70 -21.62 9.72 1.60
N GLU A 71 -21.98 10.56 0.63
CA GLU A 71 -21.09 11.14 -0.36
C GLU A 71 -20.07 12.09 0.29
N ASP A 72 -20.55 13.01 1.13
CA ASP A 72 -19.75 13.95 1.91
C ASP A 72 -18.84 13.20 2.89
N LEU A 73 -19.35 12.13 3.53
CA LEU A 73 -18.55 11.29 4.40
C LEU A 73 -17.46 10.54 3.64
N ALA A 74 -17.75 10.02 2.44
CA ALA A 74 -16.76 9.34 1.61
C ALA A 74 -15.63 10.28 1.18
N ILE A 75 -15.96 11.51 0.77
CA ILE A 75 -14.98 12.53 0.40
C ILE A 75 -14.17 12.96 1.63
N ALA A 76 -14.83 13.19 2.77
CA ALA A 76 -14.14 13.56 4.00
C ALA A 76 -13.21 12.43 4.49
N ALA A 77 -13.62 11.17 4.37
CA ALA A 77 -12.84 10.00 4.76
C ALA A 77 -11.55 9.85 3.92
N GLU A 78 -11.60 10.18 2.62
CA GLU A 78 -10.43 10.21 1.75
C GLU A 78 -9.38 11.21 2.25
N ASN A 79 -9.81 12.40 2.69
CA ASN A 79 -8.93 13.46 3.19
C ASN A 79 -8.20 13.11 4.50
N ILE A 80 -8.66 12.12 5.25
CA ILE A 80 -8.09 11.70 6.55
C ILE A 80 -7.67 10.24 6.59
N SER A 81 -7.56 9.58 5.42
CA SER A 81 -7.14 8.18 5.31
C SER A 81 -8.00 7.22 6.14
N LEU A 82 -9.32 7.43 6.17
CA LEU A 82 -10.27 6.45 6.69
C LEU A 82 -10.68 5.50 5.58
N TYR A 83 -10.47 4.21 5.78
CA TYR A 83 -10.65 3.23 4.73
C TYR A 83 -12.00 2.53 4.85
N SER A 84 -12.81 2.63 3.81
CA SER A 84 -14.11 1.98 3.77
C SER A 84 -14.00 0.47 3.51
N ARG A 85 -14.84 -0.31 4.19
CA ARG A 85 -15.00 -1.75 4.02
C ARG A 85 -16.49 -2.09 4.05
N VAL A 86 -16.87 -3.20 3.44
CA VAL A 86 -18.25 -3.72 3.46
C VAL A 86 -18.24 -5.09 4.14
N LYS A 87 -19.11 -5.28 5.14
CA LYS A 87 -19.34 -6.57 5.79
C LYS A 87 -20.80 -6.97 5.60
N ASN A 88 -21.03 -8.27 5.46
CA ASN A 88 -22.38 -8.82 5.52
C ASN A 88 -22.69 -9.24 6.97
N ILE A 89 -23.72 -8.65 7.57
CA ILE A 89 -24.20 -8.98 8.91
C ILE A 89 -25.66 -9.41 8.76
N ASN A 90 -25.97 -10.67 9.06
CA ASN A 90 -27.32 -11.24 8.98
C ASN A 90 -28.01 -11.01 7.62
N GLY A 91 -27.27 -11.06 6.51
CA GLY A 91 -27.79 -10.84 5.16
C GLY A 91 -27.81 -9.37 4.71
N VAL A 92 -27.50 -8.43 5.61
CA VAL A 92 -27.46 -7.00 5.31
C VAL A 92 -26.02 -6.56 5.02
N LYS A 93 -25.80 -5.91 3.87
CA LYS A 93 -24.52 -5.29 3.53
C LYS A 93 -24.37 -3.97 4.30
N ILE A 94 -23.40 -3.91 5.19
CA ILE A 94 -23.13 -2.74 6.04
C ILE A 94 -21.74 -2.21 5.69
N ARG A 95 -21.65 -0.91 5.38
CA ARG A 95 -20.37 -0.22 5.18
C ARG A 95 -19.85 0.30 6.52
N TYR A 96 -18.55 0.16 6.72
CA TYR A 96 -17.83 0.68 7.88
C TYR A 96 -16.47 1.22 7.44
N TYR A 97 -15.84 2.02 8.30
CA TYR A 97 -14.55 2.67 8.09
C TYR A 97 -13.58 2.22 9.18
N THR A 98 -12.30 2.08 8.83
CA THR A 98 -11.20 1.79 9.78
C THR A 98 -10.08 2.80 9.60
N ALA A 99 -9.42 3.17 10.71
CA ALA A 99 -8.21 3.99 10.67
C ALA A 99 -6.99 3.19 10.20
N THR A 100 -6.98 1.88 10.43
CA THR A 100 -6.00 0.96 9.86
C THR A 100 -6.27 0.81 8.36
N GLN A 101 -5.21 0.99 7.56
CA GLN A 101 -5.23 0.64 6.15
C GLN A 101 -5.75 -0.79 5.99
N PRO A 102 -6.59 -1.08 4.97
CA PRO A 102 -6.86 -2.45 4.62
C PRO A 102 -5.52 -3.11 4.35
N SER A 103 -5.09 -3.95 5.29
CA SER A 103 -4.23 -5.07 4.96
C SER A 103 -4.99 -5.78 3.86
N ALA A 104 -4.52 -5.67 2.62
CA ALA A 104 -4.93 -6.56 1.54
C ALA A 104 -5.02 -7.93 2.18
N SER A 105 -6.22 -8.56 2.14
CA SER A 105 -6.54 -9.79 2.85
C SER A 105 -5.29 -10.65 2.88
N LEU A 106 -4.68 -10.81 4.06
CA LEU A 106 -3.38 -11.45 4.18
C LEU A 106 -3.56 -12.86 3.62
N GLN A 107 -3.17 -13.07 2.37
CA GLN A 107 -2.95 -14.42 1.87
C GLN A 107 -1.92 -14.98 2.83
N GLU A 108 -2.30 -16.05 3.54
CA GLU A 108 -1.35 -16.80 4.34
C GLU A 108 -0.28 -17.30 3.37
N LEU A 109 0.82 -16.56 3.31
CA LEU A 109 1.95 -16.89 2.48
C LEU A 109 2.51 -18.21 2.99
N THR A 110 2.76 -19.15 2.09
CA THR A 110 3.54 -20.36 2.41
C THR A 110 4.93 -19.96 2.89
N ASP A 111 5.61 -20.83 3.64
CA ASP A 111 6.98 -20.57 4.15
C ASP A 111 7.94 -20.07 3.06
N VAL A 112 7.85 -20.66 1.86
CA VAL A 112 8.68 -20.26 0.70
C VAL A 112 8.34 -18.83 0.25
N GLN A 113 7.06 -18.47 0.22
CA GLN A 113 6.61 -17.14 -0.16
C GLN A 113 6.99 -16.10 0.91
N GLN A 114 6.88 -16.43 2.20
CA GLN A 114 7.28 -15.55 3.31
C GLN A 114 8.78 -15.23 3.25
N PHE A 115 9.61 -16.26 3.10
CA PHE A 115 11.05 -16.10 2.95
C PHE A 115 11.39 -15.19 1.76
N ILE A 116 10.78 -15.47 0.60
CA ILE A 116 11.01 -14.69 -0.62
C ILE A 116 10.54 -13.24 -0.46
N PHE A 117 9.39 -13.01 0.16
CA PHE A 117 8.89 -11.67 0.45
C PHE A 117 9.91 -10.85 1.24
N LYS A 118 10.52 -11.45 2.29
CA LYS A 118 11.59 -10.79 3.05
C LYS A 118 12.83 -10.49 2.21
N CYS A 119 13.28 -11.45 1.40
CA CYS A 119 14.43 -11.25 0.50
C CYS A 119 14.17 -10.12 -0.51
N LEU A 120 12.97 -10.05 -1.08
CA LEU A 120 12.59 -9.02 -2.05
C LEU A 120 12.45 -7.64 -1.40
N ARG A 121 11.93 -7.56 -0.18
CA ARG A 121 11.86 -6.30 0.58
C ARG A 121 13.26 -5.75 0.86
N ARG A 122 14.16 -6.60 1.33
CA ARG A 122 15.51 -6.17 1.73
C ARG A 122 16.53 -6.09 0.58
N GLY A 123 16.24 -6.72 -0.56
CA GLY A 123 17.08 -6.66 -1.76
C GLY A 123 18.36 -7.49 -1.71
N TYR A 124 18.55 -8.35 -0.72
CA TYR A 124 19.75 -9.18 -0.60
C TYR A 124 19.43 -10.67 -0.45
N ILE A 125 20.22 -11.51 -1.13
CA ILE A 125 20.23 -12.97 -0.92
C ILE A 125 21.57 -13.46 -0.36
N SER A 126 22.68 -12.73 -0.55
CA SER A 126 24.01 -13.25 -0.20
C SER A 126 24.87 -12.37 0.70
N THR A 127 24.63 -11.06 0.84
CA THR A 127 25.23 -10.15 1.86
C THR A 127 24.71 -8.72 1.69
N GLN A 128 24.84 -7.86 2.71
CA GLN A 128 24.42 -6.45 2.67
C GLN A 128 25.15 -5.59 1.61
N LYS A 129 26.32 -6.02 1.12
CA LYS A 129 27.19 -5.21 0.25
C LYS A 129 26.93 -5.38 -1.25
N ASN A 130 26.39 -6.53 -1.66
CA ASN A 130 26.11 -6.85 -3.05
C ASN A 130 24.64 -7.26 -3.12
N GLY A 131 23.81 -6.47 -3.80
CA GLY A 131 22.37 -6.67 -3.87
C GLY A 131 21.92 -8.02 -4.47
N TRP A 132 20.71 -8.03 -5.02
CA TRP A 132 20.07 -9.23 -5.54
C TRP A 132 20.89 -9.93 -6.64
N CYS A 133 21.48 -11.09 -6.32
CA CYS A 133 22.24 -11.86 -7.30
C CYS A 133 21.30 -12.52 -8.32
N CYS A 134 21.54 -12.28 -9.61
CA CYS A 134 20.73 -12.85 -10.69
C CYS A 134 20.89 -14.37 -10.86
N ILE A 135 21.99 -14.96 -10.38
CA ILE A 135 22.22 -16.41 -10.44
C ILE A 135 22.77 -16.88 -9.11
N ILE A 136 22.11 -17.87 -8.50
CA ILE A 136 22.48 -18.39 -7.18
C ILE A 136 22.47 -19.92 -7.20
N PRO A 137 23.53 -20.59 -6.71
CA PRO A 137 23.53 -22.03 -6.53
C PRO A 137 22.34 -22.48 -5.70
N SER A 138 21.61 -23.49 -6.19
CA SER A 138 20.37 -23.94 -5.55
C SER A 138 20.62 -24.49 -4.15
N VAL A 139 21.81 -25.05 -3.89
CA VAL A 139 22.24 -25.49 -2.56
C VAL A 139 22.38 -24.34 -1.57
N ASN A 140 22.89 -23.19 -2.00
CA ASN A 140 23.10 -22.04 -1.11
C ASN A 140 21.75 -21.43 -0.73
N LEU A 141 20.90 -21.20 -1.73
CA LEU A 141 19.58 -20.62 -1.51
C LEU A 141 18.70 -21.51 -0.60
N TYR A 142 18.72 -22.82 -0.85
CA TYR A 142 18.00 -23.77 0.00
C TYR A 142 18.55 -23.81 1.42
N LYS A 143 19.87 -23.78 1.62
CA LYS A 143 20.48 -23.72 2.97
C LYS A 143 20.08 -22.44 3.71
N ILE A 144 20.08 -21.28 3.04
CA ILE A 144 19.64 -20.01 3.63
C ILE A 144 18.17 -20.12 4.05
N PHE A 145 17.32 -20.67 3.18
CA PHE A 145 15.91 -20.89 3.49
C PHE A 145 15.70 -21.88 4.65
N ALA A 146 16.40 -23.01 4.65
CA ALA A 146 16.28 -24.03 5.69
C ALA A 146 16.78 -23.56 7.06
N ASN A 147 17.74 -22.62 7.08
CA ASN A 147 18.23 -21.97 8.30
C ASN A 147 17.37 -20.75 8.70
N SER A 148 16.33 -20.40 7.94
CA SER A 148 15.40 -19.34 8.32
C SER A 148 14.53 -19.83 9.49
N GLU A 149 14.31 -18.98 10.49
CA GLU A 149 13.40 -19.24 11.61
C GLU A 149 11.96 -19.53 11.16
N GLU A 150 11.61 -19.23 9.90
CA GLU A 150 10.29 -19.42 9.30
C GLU A 150 10.10 -20.79 8.61
N TYR A 151 11.09 -21.68 8.65
CA TYR A 151 11.03 -22.93 7.91
C TYR A 151 10.30 -24.04 8.68
N ARG A 152 9.15 -24.52 8.16
CA ARG A 152 8.42 -25.68 8.70
C ARG A 152 8.62 -26.99 7.94
N GLY A 153 9.71 -27.15 7.17
CA GLY A 153 10.09 -28.48 6.64
C GLY A 153 9.80 -28.76 5.16
N THR A 154 9.93 -27.77 4.26
CA THR A 154 9.78 -28.00 2.80
C THR A 154 11.03 -28.51 2.08
N ASN A 155 10.89 -29.56 1.26
CA ASN A 155 12.00 -30.09 0.46
C ASN A 155 12.48 -29.15 -0.68
N ARG A 156 13.70 -29.39 -1.17
CA ARG A 156 14.34 -28.60 -2.24
C ARG A 156 13.56 -28.56 -3.56
N THR A 157 12.84 -29.63 -3.89
CA THR A 157 12.04 -29.72 -5.12
C THR A 157 10.78 -28.87 -5.05
N SER A 158 10.07 -28.90 -3.92
CA SER A 158 8.94 -28.01 -3.63
C SER A 158 9.36 -26.55 -3.68
N PHE A 159 10.49 -26.23 -3.03
CA PHE A 159 11.07 -24.90 -3.05
C PHE A 159 11.30 -24.39 -4.49
N GLY A 160 11.98 -25.18 -5.34
CA GLY A 160 12.20 -24.82 -6.73
C GLY A 160 10.92 -24.66 -7.56
N ARG A 161 9.91 -25.51 -7.32
CA ARG A 161 8.59 -25.39 -7.98
C ARG A 161 7.88 -24.11 -7.57
N ASN A 162 7.92 -23.75 -6.29
CA ASN A 162 7.30 -22.52 -5.78
C ASN A 162 7.95 -21.28 -6.39
N LEU A 163 9.29 -21.20 -6.42
CA LEU A 163 9.97 -20.07 -7.08
C LEU A 163 9.59 -19.92 -8.56
N SER A 164 9.42 -21.05 -9.25
CA SER A 164 8.98 -21.04 -10.65
C SER A 164 7.52 -20.58 -10.80
N LYS A 165 6.63 -20.99 -9.91
CA LYS A 165 5.21 -20.58 -9.91
C LYS A 165 5.03 -19.09 -9.62
N MET A 166 5.84 -18.52 -8.74
CA MET A 166 5.82 -17.07 -8.47
C MET A 166 6.37 -16.23 -9.64
N GLY A 167 6.87 -16.86 -10.71
CA GLY A 167 7.42 -16.16 -11.86
C GLY A 167 8.72 -15.39 -11.57
N ILE A 168 9.40 -15.64 -10.45
CA ILE A 168 10.59 -14.88 -10.02
C ILE A 168 11.91 -15.54 -10.41
N ALA A 169 11.93 -16.87 -10.57
CA ALA A 169 13.16 -17.61 -10.85
C ALA A 169 12.95 -18.86 -11.70
N LYS A 170 13.99 -19.23 -12.45
CA LYS A 170 14.05 -20.46 -13.25
C LYS A 170 15.22 -21.33 -12.82
N SER A 171 15.00 -22.64 -12.67
CA SER A 171 16.11 -23.58 -12.46
C SER A 171 16.93 -23.73 -13.73
N ILE A 172 18.25 -23.63 -13.60
CA ILE A 172 19.24 -23.80 -14.67
C ILE A 172 20.41 -24.68 -14.20
N LEU A 173 21.22 -25.17 -15.14
CA LEU A 173 22.57 -25.66 -14.87
C LEU A 173 23.55 -24.53 -15.20
N ALA A 174 24.36 -24.11 -14.22
CA ALA A 174 25.33 -23.04 -14.38
C ALA A 174 26.77 -23.59 -14.31
N GLY A 175 27.68 -22.96 -15.05
CA GLY A 175 29.09 -23.35 -15.14
C GLY A 175 29.42 -24.20 -16.37
N ASN A 176 30.71 -24.46 -16.57
CA ASN A 176 31.22 -25.30 -17.64
C ASN A 176 31.48 -26.74 -17.14
N PRO A 177 31.34 -27.76 -18.00
CA PRO A 177 31.75 -29.12 -17.66
C PRO A 177 33.22 -29.17 -17.19
N PRO A 178 33.58 -30.00 -16.21
CA PRO A 178 32.72 -30.90 -15.42
C PRO A 178 32.00 -30.24 -14.23
N TYR A 179 32.31 -28.98 -13.92
CA TYR A 179 31.87 -28.28 -12.71
C TYR A 179 30.47 -27.64 -12.80
N ARG A 180 29.55 -28.24 -13.56
CA ARG A 180 28.18 -27.74 -13.67
C ARG A 180 27.44 -27.94 -12.35
N CYS A 181 26.76 -26.90 -11.87
CA CYS A 181 25.93 -26.96 -10.68
C CYS A 181 24.49 -26.51 -10.97
N ARG A 182 23.52 -27.07 -10.23
CA ARG A 182 22.13 -26.64 -10.34
C ARG A 182 21.96 -25.30 -9.62
N SER A 183 21.44 -24.31 -10.33
CA SER A 183 21.28 -22.94 -9.87
C SER A 183 19.90 -22.40 -10.18
N PHE A 184 19.54 -21.28 -9.56
CA PHE A 184 18.35 -20.51 -9.88
C PHE A 184 18.77 -19.20 -10.54
N LYS A 185 18.24 -18.95 -11.74
CA LYS A 185 18.35 -17.67 -12.43
C LYS A 185 17.13 -16.83 -12.06
N PHE A 186 17.36 -15.75 -11.34
CA PHE A 186 16.34 -14.80 -10.90
C PHE A 186 16.15 -13.68 -11.92
N LYS A 187 14.94 -13.09 -11.92
CA LYS A 187 14.70 -11.77 -12.51
C LYS A 187 15.47 -10.69 -11.74
N SER A 188 15.57 -9.49 -12.33
CA SER A 188 16.08 -8.33 -11.58
C SER A 188 15.20 -8.05 -10.35
N LEU A 189 15.72 -7.35 -9.35
CA LEU A 189 15.00 -7.12 -8.09
C LEU A 189 13.61 -6.48 -8.31
N ASN A 190 13.54 -5.46 -9.18
CA ASN A 190 12.29 -4.76 -9.46
C ASN A 190 11.29 -5.65 -10.22
N GLU A 191 11.74 -6.39 -11.24
CA GLU A 191 10.88 -7.33 -11.96
C GLU A 191 10.42 -8.50 -11.07
N ALA A 192 11.28 -8.95 -10.15
CA ALA A 192 10.95 -10.00 -9.20
C ALA A 192 9.89 -9.51 -8.19
N ARG A 193 10.00 -8.27 -7.70
CA ARG A 193 8.97 -7.63 -6.87
C ARG A 193 7.63 -7.52 -7.58
N ILE A 194 7.62 -7.06 -8.84
CA ILE A 194 6.41 -6.97 -9.67
C ILE A 194 5.81 -8.36 -9.89
N SER A 195 6.64 -9.36 -10.23
CA SER A 195 6.18 -10.72 -10.46
C SER A 195 5.59 -11.33 -9.18
N PHE A 196 6.24 -11.13 -8.04
CA PHE A 196 5.71 -11.60 -6.75
C PHE A 196 4.40 -10.89 -6.39
N ALA A 197 4.30 -9.58 -6.58
CA ALA A 197 3.07 -8.84 -6.33
C ALA A 197 1.90 -9.34 -7.20
N ASN A 198 2.15 -9.58 -8.49
CA ASN A 198 1.12 -10.06 -9.42
C ASN A 198 0.74 -11.53 -9.20
N GLU A 199 1.72 -12.42 -9.03
CA GLU A 199 1.50 -13.87 -9.01
C GLU A 199 1.22 -14.41 -7.60
N VAL A 200 1.60 -13.68 -6.56
CA VAL A 200 1.44 -14.12 -5.17
C VAL A 200 0.49 -13.23 -4.40
N LEU A 201 0.60 -11.90 -4.48
CA LEU A 201 -0.18 -10.97 -3.65
C LEU A 201 -1.45 -10.42 -4.35
N ASN A 202 -1.61 -10.64 -5.66
CA ASN A 202 -2.72 -10.15 -6.48
C ASN A 202 -2.98 -8.62 -6.40
N ASP A 203 -1.99 -7.81 -6.07
CA ASP A 203 -2.15 -6.36 -6.00
C ASP A 203 -1.37 -5.65 -7.12
N ARG A 204 -2.09 -5.16 -8.13
CA ARG A 204 -1.52 -4.41 -9.26
C ARG A 204 -1.11 -2.98 -8.88
N GLY A 205 -1.54 -2.48 -7.73
CA GLY A 205 -1.28 -1.12 -7.24
C GLY A 205 -0.24 -1.03 -6.13
N TYR A 206 0.31 -2.16 -5.67
CA TYR A 206 1.22 -2.17 -4.51
C TYR A 206 2.55 -1.47 -4.83
N LYS A 207 2.78 -0.32 -4.19
CA LYS A 207 4.04 0.40 -4.25
C LYS A 207 5.03 -0.19 -3.24
N TRP A 208 6.07 -0.82 -3.78
CA TRP A 208 7.24 -1.24 -3.01
C TRP A 208 8.23 -0.08 -2.91
N GLU A 209 7.89 0.92 -2.10
CA GLU A 209 8.83 1.97 -1.68
C GLU A 209 9.62 1.50 -0.44
#